data_AF-A0A2I0CN64-F1
#
_entry.id   AF-A0A2I0CN64-F1
#
_cell.length_a   1.000
_cell.length_b   1.000
_cell.length_c   1.000
_cell.angle_alpha   90.00
_cell.angle_beta   90.00
_cell.angle_gamma   90.00
#
_symmetry.space_group_name_H-M   'P 1'
#
loop_
_entity.id
_entity.type
_entity.pdbx_description
1 polymer ?
#
loop_
_entity_poly.entity_id
_entity_poly.type
_entity_poly.pdbx_seq_one_letter_code
_entity_poly.pdbx_strand_id
1 'polypeptide(L)'
;MDNQRKTVRTPLKVRLRIEHPQHGELMVMTRDISDSGVYVLLEQSGLLAVGDRVRGQVQGLPMEAPILLMEVVRVEPMGVGLRFVSE
;
A
#
# COMPACT_ATOMS: atom_id res chain seq x y z
N MET A 1 9.51 23.45 -5.15
CA MET A 1 8.67 22.25 -5.31
C MET A 1 7.77 22.19 -4.09
N ASP A 2 6.49 22.52 -4.26
CA ASP A 2 5.57 22.59 -3.14
C ASP A 2 5.15 21.19 -2.70
N ASN A 3 5.22 20.94 -1.39
CA ASN A 3 4.76 19.69 -0.81
C ASN A 3 3.22 19.68 -0.79
N GLN A 4 2.60 19.12 -1.82
CA GLN A 4 1.14 19.03 -1.95
C GLN A 4 0.47 18.01 -1.01
N ARG A 5 1.21 17.49 -0.01
CA ARG A 5 0.69 16.49 0.92
C ARG A 5 -0.21 17.16 1.95
N LYS A 6 -1.43 16.64 2.08
CA LYS A 6 -2.42 17.10 3.06
C LYS A 6 -2.32 16.42 4.42
N THR A 7 -1.60 15.29 4.49
CA THR A 7 -1.50 14.44 5.70
C THR A 7 -0.03 14.10 5.99
N VAL A 8 0.32 14.03 7.27
CA VAL A 8 1.66 13.61 7.73
C VAL A 8 1.85 12.12 7.47
N ARG A 9 3.06 11.72 7.08
CA ARG A 9 3.45 10.30 6.96
C ARG A 9 4.25 9.88 8.18
N THR A 10 3.80 8.81 8.82
CA THR A 10 4.46 8.17 9.95
C THR A 10 5.23 6.95 9.45
N PRO A 11 6.55 6.84 9.70
CA PRO A 11 7.29 5.63 9.42
C PRO A 11 6.65 4.44 10.15
N LEU A 12 6.31 3.40 9.40
CA LEU A 12 5.69 2.19 9.93
C LEU A 12 6.18 1.03 9.09
N LYS A 13 6.84 0.06 9.73
CA LYS A 13 7.33 -1.16 9.09
C LYS A 13 6.53 -2.35 9.59
N VAL A 14 5.51 -2.73 8.83
CA VAL A 14 4.68 -3.91 9.10
C VAL A 14 4.53 -4.73 7.83
N ARG A 15 4.23 -6.03 8.00
CA ARG A 15 3.88 -6.89 6.87
C ARG A 15 2.47 -6.56 6.41
N LEU A 16 2.30 -6.41 5.10
CA LEU A 16 1.02 -6.17 4.45
C LEU A 16 0.82 -7.26 3.40
N ARG A 17 -0.30 -7.98 3.50
CA ARG A 17 -0.80 -8.83 2.42
C ARG A 17 -1.57 -7.94 1.45
N ILE A 18 -1.20 -7.98 0.18
CA ILE A 18 -1.90 -7.32 -0.93
C ILE A 18 -2.52 -8.42 -1.81
N GLU A 19 -3.83 -8.35 -2.03
CA GLU A 19 -4.53 -9.20 -2.99
C GLU A 19 -4.77 -8.39 -4.27
N HIS A 20 -4.15 -8.82 -5.37
CA HIS A 20 -4.34 -8.26 -6.72
C HIS A 20 -5.25 -9.18 -7.55
N PRO A 21 -6.28 -8.65 -8.23
CA PRO A 21 -7.28 -9.46 -8.95
C PRO A 21 -6.69 -10.34 -10.06
N GLN A 22 -5.59 -9.91 -10.69
CA GLN A 22 -4.95 -10.66 -11.78
C GLN A 22 -3.68 -11.42 -11.36
N HIS A 23 -3.06 -11.02 -10.25
CA HIS A 23 -1.73 -11.51 -9.85
C HIS A 23 -1.74 -12.31 -8.55
N GLY A 24 -2.89 -12.42 -7.89
CA GLY A 24 -3.04 -13.14 -6.64
C GLY A 24 -2.47 -12.37 -5.46
N GLU A 25 -1.93 -13.10 -4.48
CA GLU A 25 -1.48 -12.51 -3.22
C GLU A 25 0.01 -12.17 -3.22
N LEU A 26 0.34 -11.04 -2.61
CA LEU A 26 1.68 -10.52 -2.47
C LEU A 26 1.92 -10.15 -1.00
N MET A 27 3.03 -10.61 -0.43
CA MET A 27 3.46 -10.18 0.90
C MET A 27 4.51 -9.08 0.75
N VAL A 28 4.23 -7.89 1.27
CA VAL A 28 5.12 -6.72 1.19
C VAL A 28 5.36 -6.10 2.56
N MET A 29 6.33 -5.19 2.63
CA MET A 29 6.61 -4.40 3.82
C MET A 29 6.20 -2.95 3.61
N THR A 30 5.53 -2.35 4.57
CA THR A 30 5.28 -0.90 4.54
C THR A 30 6.58 -0.14 4.85
N ARG A 31 6.76 1.03 4.22
CA ARG A 31 7.79 2.01 4.60
C ARG A 31 7.21 3.04 5.56
N ASP A 32 6.07 3.61 5.19
CA ASP A 32 5.36 4.65 5.92
C ASP A 32 3.85 4.62 5.61
N ILE A 33 3.06 5.19 6.53
CA ILE A 33 1.60 5.28 6.44
C ILE A 33 1.15 6.72 6.72
N SER A 34 -0.03 7.09 6.24
CA SER A 34 -0.74 8.33 6.55
C SER A 34 -2.24 8.08 6.54
N ASP A 35 -3.05 9.05 6.96
CA ASP A 35 -4.52 8.92 6.98
C ASP A 35 -5.13 8.66 5.59
N SER A 36 -4.41 9.03 4.52
CA SER A 36 -4.89 8.88 3.14
C SER A 36 -4.31 7.68 2.40
N GLY A 37 -3.33 6.98 2.97
CA GLY A 37 -2.70 5.86 2.28
C GLY A 37 -1.36 5.43 2.84
N VAL A 38 -0.76 4.45 2.18
CA VAL A 38 0.45 3.74 2.61
C VAL A 38 1.48 3.68 1.48
N TYR A 39 2.77 3.65 1.82
CA TYR A 39 3.82 3.30 0.88
C TYR A 39 4.38 1.92 1.23
N VAL A 40 4.49 1.05 0.24
CA VAL A 40 5.02 -0.30 0.39
C VAL A 40 6.30 -0.46 -0.41
N LEU A 41 7.23 -1.24 0.12
CA LEU A 41 8.45 -1.65 -0.55
C LEU A 41 8.13 -2.86 -1.43
N LEU A 42 8.55 -2.79 -2.70
CA LEU A 42 8.31 -3.85 -3.68
C LEU A 42 9.52 -3.91 -4.61
N GLU A 43 10.27 -5.02 -4.56
CA GLU A 43 11.46 -5.22 -5.39
C GLU A 43 11.11 -5.70 -6.81
N GLN A 44 9.96 -6.34 -6.97
CA GLN A 44 9.48 -6.86 -8.26
C GLN A 44 8.64 -5.79 -8.97
N SER A 45 9.28 -5.09 -9.89
CA SER A 45 8.59 -4.16 -10.78
C SER A 45 7.60 -4.91 -11.70
N GLY A 46 6.45 -4.30 -11.98
CA GLY A 46 5.47 -4.80 -12.95
C GLY A 46 4.30 -5.60 -12.37
N LEU A 47 4.28 -5.92 -11.08
CA LEU A 47 3.14 -6.60 -10.43
C LEU A 47 1.99 -5.66 -10.03
N LEU A 48 2.27 -4.37 -9.94
CA LEU A 48 1.29 -3.33 -9.62
C LEU A 48 1.52 -2.16 -10.57
N ALA A 49 0.46 -1.71 -11.23
CA ALA A 49 0.41 -0.57 -12.13
C ALA A 49 -0.45 0.55 -11.55
N VAL A 50 -0.19 1.78 -11.96
CA VAL A 50 -1.02 2.94 -11.56
C VAL A 50 -2.46 2.73 -12.02
N GLY A 51 -3.41 2.92 -11.12
CA GLY A 51 -4.84 2.68 -11.32
C GLY A 51 -5.32 1.31 -10.84
N ASP A 52 -4.42 0.36 -10.53
CA ASP A 52 -4.83 -0.93 -10.00
C ASP A 52 -5.55 -0.76 -8.65
N ARG A 53 -6.65 -1.51 -8.50
CA ARG A 53 -7.38 -1.63 -7.24
C ARG A 53 -7.03 -2.94 -6.56
N VAL A 54 -6.54 -2.85 -5.34
CA VAL A 54 -6.07 -3.99 -4.55
C VAL A 54 -6.69 -3.98 -3.16
N ARG A 55 -6.75 -5.16 -2.54
CA ARG A 55 -7.12 -5.29 -1.13
C ARG A 55 -5.87 -5.44 -0.28
N GLY A 56 -5.77 -4.71 0.81
CA GLY A 56 -4.64 -4.74 1.74
C GLY A 56 -5.06 -5.17 3.13
N GLN A 57 -4.25 -6.00 3.78
CA GLN A 57 -4.48 -6.40 5.16
C GLN A 57 -3.15 -6.52 5.91
N VAL A 58 -3.03 -5.82 7.04
CA VAL A 58 -1.86 -5.93 7.91
C VAL A 58 -1.79 -7.33 8.52
N GLN A 59 -0.58 -7.89 8.57
CA GLN A 59 -0.33 -9.25 9.03
C GLN A 59 0.50 -9.27 10.31
N GLY A 60 0.37 -10.35 11.08
CA GLY A 60 1.15 -10.57 12.31
C GLY A 60 0.63 -9.81 13.52
N LEU A 61 -0.62 -9.36 13.50
CA LEU A 61 -1.32 -8.86 14.69
C LEU A 61 -1.94 -10.04 15.47
N PRO A 62 -2.20 -9.89 16.79
CA PRO A 62 -2.87 -10.92 17.60
C PRO A 62 -4.29 -11.26 17.14
N MET A 63 -4.90 -10.38 16.36
CA MET A 63 -6.21 -10.54 15.73
C MET A 63 -6.12 -10.13 14.26
N GLU A 64 -7.06 -10.58 13.43
CA GLU A 64 -7.11 -10.18 12.03
C GLU A 64 -7.29 -8.67 11.89
N ALA A 65 -6.43 -8.05 11.08
CA ALA A 65 -6.57 -6.65 10.72
C ALA A 65 -7.73 -6.48 9.73
N PRO A 66 -8.37 -5.28 9.68
CA PRO A 66 -9.34 -4.98 8.64
C PRO A 66 -8.72 -5.06 7.24
N ILE A 67 -9.53 -5.48 6.27
CA ILE A 67 -9.19 -5.45 4.85
C ILE A 67 -9.55 -4.06 4.32
N LEU A 68 -8.59 -3.39 3.67
CA LEU A 68 -8.77 -2.07 3.08
C LEU A 68 -8.72 -2.15 1.55
N LEU A 69 -9.63 -1.45 0.88
CA LEU A 69 -9.53 -1.23 -0.56
C LEU A 69 -8.56 -0.07 -0.83
N MET A 70 -7.66 -0.27 -1.78
CA MET A 70 -6.62 0.71 -2.11
C MET A 70 -6.43 0.83 -3.61
N GLU A 71 -6.00 2.01 -4.04
CA GLU A 71 -5.63 2.29 -5.43
C GLU A 71 -4.15 2.63 -5.52
N VAL A 72 -3.46 2.05 -6.50
CA VAL A 72 -2.09 2.41 -6.83
C VAL A 72 -2.07 3.79 -7.48
N VAL A 73 -1.50 4.78 -6.79
CA VAL A 73 -1.42 6.17 -7.30
C VAL A 73 -0.04 6.52 -7.87
N ARG A 74 0.99 5.73 -7.58
CA ARG A 74 2.33 5.87 -8.14
C ARG A 74 3.16 4.60 -7.95
N VAL A 75 4.06 4.36 -8.91
CA VAL A 75 5.07 3.29 -8.86
C VAL A 75 6.45 3.94 -8.96
N GLU A 76 7.35 3.53 -8.08
CA GLU A 76 8.73 4.01 -7.99
C GLU A 76 9.69 2.79 -7.94
N PRO A 77 10.99 2.95 -8.23
CA PRO A 77 11.93 1.83 -8.25
C PRO A 77 12.02 1.03 -6.94
N MET A 78 11.74 1.68 -5.80
CA MET A 78 11.81 1.04 -4.47
C MET A 78 10.46 0.51 -3.98
N GLY A 79 9.35 0.84 -4.64
CA GLY A 79 8.04 0.57 -4.08
C GLY A 79 6.88 1.31 -4.70
N VAL A 80 5.73 1.19 -4.05
CA VAL A 80 4.44 1.62 -4.59
C VAL A 80 3.71 2.48 -3.57
N GLY A 81 3.15 3.60 -4.04
CA GLY A 81 2.25 4.43 -3.26
C GLY A 81 0.80 4.01 -3.47
N LEU A 82 0.14 3.65 -2.38
CA LEU A 82 -1.25 3.21 -2.33
C LEU A 82 -2.08 4.26 -1.61
N ARG A 83 -3.23 4.63 -2.18
CA ARG A 83 -4.22 5.51 -1.56
C ARG A 83 -5.39 4.67 -1.04
N PHE A 84 -5.86 4.94 0.17
CA PHE A 84 -7.06 4.31 0.69
C PHE A 84 -8.28 4.79 -0.10
N VAL A 85 -9.11 3.84 -0.51
CA VAL A 85 -10.40 4.11 -1.16
C VAL A 85 -11.45 4.02 -0.06
N SER A 86 -11.97 5.17 0.36
CA SER A 86 -13.21 5.22 1.13
C SER A 86 -14.39 4.91 0.22
N GLU A 87 -15.35 4.13 0.71
CA GLU A 87 -16.68 4.04 0.10
C GLU A 87 -17.42 5.38 0.17
#